data_AF-A0A0D0VIT0-F1
#
_entry.id   AF-A0A0D0VIT0-F1
#
_cell.length_a   1.000
_cell.length_b   1.000
_cell.length_c   1.000
_cell.angle_alpha   90.00
_cell.angle_beta   90.00
_cell.angle_gamma   90.00
#
_symmetry.space_group_name_H-M   'P 1'
#
loop_
_entity.id
_entity.type
_entity.pdbx_description
1 polymer ?
#
loop_
_entity_poly.entity_id
_entity_poly.type
_entity_poly.pdbx_seq_one_letter_code
_entity_poly.pdbx_strand_id
1 'polypeptide(L)'
;MSANEVHWVEPTEAPARPTSDSQSISDHYYSLLYDTINNCCTSRTVIRGDGTFAQDEKSNHPSLLLYDRLQYLYSDYCRSVAEKLDSLPDDQLFHVYALRWGRYTAAATRLDKLFSCFNGNWTRNQHIAKRDSVFTVGMLARVTWKQHVYQHLVERGRDSFIYEALINQIEQYRNGHDVDTAVLEQAIDSYGMSWSISRTF
;
A
#
# COMPACT_ATOMS: atom_id res chain seq x y z
N MET A 1 29.17 -12.05 -2.07
CA MET A 1 28.13 -12.47 -1.10
C MET A 1 26.82 -11.87 -1.60
N SER A 2 25.92 -12.75 -2.04
CA SER A 2 24.76 -12.39 -2.87
C SER A 2 23.72 -11.61 -2.08
N ALA A 3 23.29 -10.46 -2.60
CA ALA A 3 22.14 -9.72 -2.09
C ALA A 3 20.88 -10.52 -2.44
N ASN A 4 20.13 -10.94 -1.43
CA ASN A 4 18.79 -11.48 -1.62
C ASN A 4 17.86 -10.34 -2.02
N GLU A 5 17.64 -10.23 -3.32
CA GLU A 5 16.65 -9.36 -3.94
C GLU A 5 15.26 -9.90 -3.58
N VAL A 6 14.56 -9.23 -2.67
CA VAL A 6 13.19 -9.57 -2.30
C VAL A 6 12.28 -9.08 -3.43
N HIS A 7 12.15 -9.91 -4.46
CA HIS A 7 11.22 -9.70 -5.57
C HIS A 7 9.79 -10.01 -5.07
N TRP A 8 8.85 -9.10 -5.30
CA TRP A 8 7.43 -9.40 -5.10
C TRP A 8 7.01 -10.47 -6.10
N VAL A 9 6.73 -11.69 -5.62
CA VAL A 9 6.28 -12.79 -6.48
C VAL A 9 4.77 -12.65 -6.70
N GLU A 10 4.36 -12.37 -7.94
CA GLU A 10 2.96 -12.54 -8.33
C GLU A 10 2.61 -14.03 -8.40
N PRO A 11 1.52 -14.49 -7.78
CA PRO A 11 0.98 -15.82 -8.06
C PRO A 11 0.47 -15.80 -9.50
N THR A 12 1.15 -16.56 -10.36
CA THR A 12 0.84 -16.76 -11.78
C THR A 12 -0.63 -17.08 -12.03
N GLU A 13 -1.19 -16.44 -13.06
CA GLU A 13 -2.49 -16.73 -13.65
C GLU A 13 -2.59 -18.20 -14.05
N ALA A 14 -3.43 -18.96 -13.35
CA ALA A 14 -3.96 -20.25 -13.79
C ALA A 14 -5.35 -20.46 -13.18
N PRO A 15 -6.30 -21.06 -13.92
CA PRO A 15 -7.70 -21.09 -13.52
C PRO A 15 -7.91 -22.08 -12.37
N ALA A 16 -8.60 -21.60 -11.33
CA ALA A 16 -9.32 -22.35 -10.30
C ALA A 16 -8.80 -23.77 -9.96
N ARG A 17 -7.86 -23.84 -9.03
CA ARG A 17 -7.80 -24.96 -8.06
C ARG A 17 -7.82 -24.36 -6.65
N PRO A 18 -8.55 -24.95 -5.70
CA PRO A 18 -8.49 -24.52 -4.31
C PRO A 18 -7.19 -25.07 -3.71
N THR A 19 -6.07 -24.44 -4.04
CA THR A 19 -4.82 -24.68 -3.31
C THR A 19 -4.87 -23.84 -2.04
N SER A 20 -4.89 -24.53 -0.92
CA SER A 20 -4.76 -24.03 0.46
C SER A 20 -3.40 -23.37 0.75
N ASP A 21 -2.81 -22.67 -0.22
CA ASP A 21 -1.54 -21.98 -0.09
C ASP A 21 -1.75 -20.47 -0.24
N SER A 22 -2.67 -19.94 0.57
CA SER A 22 -2.39 -18.62 1.13
C SER A 22 -1.19 -18.82 2.04
N GLN A 23 0.02 -18.54 1.55
CA GLN A 23 1.26 -18.58 2.34
C GLN A 23 1.07 -17.65 3.55
N SER A 24 0.53 -18.21 4.63
CA SER A 24 0.38 -17.53 5.89
C SER A 24 1.78 -17.45 6.46
N ILE A 25 2.22 -16.22 6.70
CA ILE A 25 3.45 -15.99 7.44
C ILE A 25 3.33 -16.76 8.76
N SER A 26 4.31 -17.61 9.08
CA SER A 26 4.32 -18.32 10.36
C SER A 26 4.36 -17.33 11.51
N ASP A 27 3.68 -17.64 12.62
CA ASP A 27 3.64 -16.76 13.81
C ASP A 27 5.04 -16.36 14.26
N HIS A 28 5.99 -17.30 14.21
CA HIS A 28 7.39 -17.07 14.53
C HIS A 28 8.04 -16.01 13.62
N TYR A 29 7.80 -16.08 12.31
CA TYR A 29 8.35 -15.11 11.36
C TYR A 29 7.67 -13.73 11.53
N TYR A 30 6.37 -13.71 11.83
CA TYR A 30 5.66 -12.46 12.14
C TYR A 30 6.24 -11.77 13.39
N SER A 31 6.47 -12.52 14.47
CA SER A 31 7.10 -12.01 15.70
C SER A 31 8.49 -11.46 15.45
N LEU A 32 9.34 -12.19 14.70
CA LEU A 32 10.69 -11.74 14.36
C LEU A 32 10.68 -10.42 13.56
N LEU A 33 9.77 -10.30 12.58
CA LEU A 33 9.61 -9.07 11.81
C LEU A 33 9.16 -7.91 12.70
N TYR A 34 8.17 -8.14 13.55
CA TYR A 34 7.67 -7.13 14.47
C TYR A 34 8.77 -6.64 15.42
N ASP A 35 9.53 -7.54 16.02
CA ASP A 35 10.64 -7.21 16.93
C ASP A 35 11.75 -6.44 16.20
N THR A 36 12.08 -6.86 14.97
CA THR A 36 13.09 -6.17 14.14
C THR A 36 12.65 -4.74 13.84
N ILE A 37 11.40 -4.55 13.39
CA ILE A 37 10.83 -3.22 13.13
C ILE A 37 10.82 -2.40 14.41
N ASN A 38 10.36 -2.97 15.52
CA ASN A 38 10.32 -2.28 16.80
C ASN A 38 11.72 -1.86 17.27
N ASN A 39 12.73 -2.71 17.10
CA ASN A 39 14.12 -2.38 17.38
C ASN A 39 14.62 -1.23 16.50
N CYS A 40 14.30 -1.20 15.20
CA CYS A 40 14.63 -0.06 14.33
C CYS A 40 13.95 1.26 14.77
N CYS A 41 12.76 1.17 15.38
CA CYS A 41 12.02 2.33 15.88
C CYS A 41 12.49 2.84 17.23
N THR A 42 12.99 1.94 18.09
CA THR A 42 13.30 2.20 19.50
C THR A 42 14.79 2.25 19.80
N SER A 43 15.64 1.79 18.88
CA SER A 43 17.09 1.91 18.99
C SER A 43 17.46 3.39 19.10
N ARG A 44 17.70 3.85 20.33
CA ARG A 44 18.38 5.11 20.57
C ARG A 44 19.76 4.96 19.97
N THR A 45 20.14 5.88 19.09
CA THR A 45 21.56 6.17 18.86
C THR A 45 22.23 6.25 20.23
N VAL A 46 23.12 5.29 20.51
CA VAL A 46 23.83 5.18 21.78
C VAL A 46 24.41 6.55 22.10
N ILE A 47 23.89 7.19 23.15
CA ILE A 47 24.50 8.38 23.74
C ILE A 47 25.82 7.89 24.32
N ARG A 48 26.90 8.00 23.55
CA ARG A 48 28.25 7.80 24.05
C ARG A 48 28.50 8.99 24.98
N GLY A 49 28.69 8.70 26.26
CA GLY A 49 28.76 9.70 27.32
C GLY A 49 29.81 10.77 27.06
N ASP A 50 29.37 11.89 26.53
CA ASP A 50 29.88 13.22 26.81
C ASP A 50 28.74 14.20 26.53
N GLY A 51 28.56 15.19 27.39
CA GLY A 51 27.36 16.04 27.50
C GLY A 51 27.14 17.03 26.34
N THR A 52 27.41 16.62 25.11
CA THR A 52 27.18 17.41 23.90
C THR A 52 25.99 16.83 23.13
N PHE A 53 24.88 17.58 23.08
CA PHE A 53 23.76 17.29 22.21
C PHE A 53 24.19 17.50 20.75
N ALA A 54 24.84 16.50 20.17
CA ALA A 54 25.10 16.48 18.74
C ALA A 54 23.78 16.25 18.00
N GLN A 55 23.15 17.35 17.60
CA GLN A 55 22.12 17.36 16.56
C GLN A 55 22.73 17.00 15.20
N ASP A 56 23.12 15.74 15.00
CA ASP A 56 23.24 15.18 13.64
C ASP A 56 21.97 14.35 13.36
N GLU A 57 20.84 15.06 13.41
CA GLU A 57 19.47 14.50 13.46
C GLU A 57 18.91 14.02 12.11
N LYS A 58 19.68 13.97 11.01
CA LYS A 58 19.07 13.76 9.67
C LYS A 58 19.63 12.68 8.77
N SER A 59 20.82 12.13 8.98
CA SER A 59 21.43 11.34 7.91
C SER A 59 21.31 9.82 8.01
N ASN A 60 20.94 9.22 9.15
CA ASN A 60 20.97 7.75 9.26
C ASN A 60 20.10 7.10 10.35
N HIS A 61 18.97 7.72 10.76
CA HIS A 61 18.09 7.03 11.71
C HIS A 61 17.51 5.75 11.04
N PRO A 62 17.66 4.55 11.62
CA PRO A 62 17.20 3.31 10.99
C PRO A 62 15.72 3.32 10.60
N SER A 63 14.89 4.00 11.38
CA SER A 63 13.46 4.16 11.11
C SER A 63 13.18 5.04 9.87
N LEU A 64 14.01 6.06 9.59
CA LEU A 64 13.91 6.91 8.41
C LEU A 64 14.21 6.10 7.15
N LEU A 65 15.33 5.37 7.18
CA LEU A 65 15.74 4.49 6.08
C LEU A 65 14.69 3.40 5.81
N LEU A 66 14.07 2.85 6.86
CA LEU A 66 12.99 1.88 6.74
C LEU A 66 11.76 2.49 6.04
N TYR A 67 11.39 3.72 6.40
CA TYR A 67 10.26 4.42 5.77
C TYR A 67 10.54 4.75 4.30
N ASP A 68 11.71 5.29 3.98
CA ASP A 68 12.12 5.60 2.60
C ASP A 68 12.14 4.32 1.74
N ARG A 69 12.66 3.22 2.30
CA ARG A 69 12.65 1.92 1.62
C ARG A 69 11.24 1.42 1.39
N LEU A 70 10.33 1.59 2.35
CA LEU A 70 8.94 1.19 2.22
C LEU A 70 8.21 2.03 1.16
N GLN A 71 8.45 3.33 1.12
CA GLN A 71 7.93 4.22 0.09
C GLN A 71 8.39 3.78 -1.29
N TYR A 72 9.69 3.50 -1.46
CA TYR A 72 10.22 2.96 -2.72
C TYR A 72 9.51 1.67 -3.13
N LEU A 73 9.36 0.71 -2.22
CA LEU A 73 8.72 -0.57 -2.51
C LEU A 73 7.25 -0.43 -2.93
N TYR A 74 6.48 0.45 -2.27
CA TYR A 74 5.12 0.74 -2.68
C TYR A 74 5.07 1.39 -4.06
N SER A 75 5.91 2.39 -4.32
CA SER A 75 5.94 3.08 -5.60
C SER A 75 6.33 2.13 -6.74
N ASP A 76 7.34 1.30 -6.54
CA ASP A 76 7.80 0.32 -7.51
C ASP A 76 6.71 -0.71 -7.86
N TYR A 77 6.08 -1.29 -6.82
CA TYR A 77 4.95 -2.19 -7.00
C TYR A 77 3.79 -1.52 -7.74
N CYS A 78 3.38 -0.32 -7.32
CA CYS A 78 2.28 0.41 -7.96
C CYS A 78 2.57 0.75 -9.43
N ARG A 79 3.81 1.12 -9.79
CA ARG A 79 4.18 1.33 -11.21
C ARG A 79 4.04 0.05 -12.01
N SER A 80 4.53 -1.08 -11.50
CA SER A 80 4.38 -2.37 -12.19
C SER A 80 2.91 -2.78 -12.38
N VAL A 81 2.05 -2.44 -11.41
CA VAL A 81 0.61 -2.67 -11.50
C VAL A 81 -0.03 -1.76 -12.54
N ALA A 82 0.37 -0.48 -12.58
CA ALA A 82 -0.16 0.49 -13.53
C ALA A 82 0.14 0.06 -14.98
N GLU A 83 1.37 -0.35 -15.26
CA GLU A 83 1.77 -0.87 -16.59
C GLU A 83 0.96 -2.10 -17.00
N LYS A 84 0.75 -3.04 -16.07
CA LYS A 84 -0.06 -4.23 -16.34
C LYS A 84 -1.51 -3.85 -16.63
N LEU A 85 -2.10 -2.97 -15.84
CA LEU A 85 -3.47 -2.50 -16.06
C LEU A 85 -3.59 -1.75 -17.39
N ASP A 86 -2.61 -0.92 -17.75
CA ASP A 86 -2.57 -0.20 -19.04
C ASP A 86 -2.49 -1.15 -20.25
N SER A 87 -1.96 -2.36 -20.07
CA SER A 87 -1.91 -3.39 -21.13
C SER A 87 -3.16 -4.24 -21.27
N LEU A 88 -4.09 -4.20 -20.31
CA LEU A 88 -5.31 -5.02 -20.34
C LEU A 88 -6.32 -4.50 -21.35
N PRO A 89 -7.18 -5.36 -21.92
CA PRO A 89 -8.33 -4.93 -22.70
C PRO A 89 -9.40 -4.27 -21.80
N ASP A 90 -10.21 -3.39 -22.37
CA ASP A 90 -11.15 -2.54 -21.62
C ASP A 90 -12.24 -3.34 -20.89
N ASP A 91 -12.65 -4.48 -21.44
CA ASP A 91 -13.66 -5.38 -20.87
C ASP A 91 -13.19 -6.06 -19.57
N GLN A 92 -11.87 -6.24 -19.40
CA GLN A 92 -11.28 -6.87 -18.21
C GLN A 92 -10.74 -5.85 -17.21
N LEU A 93 -10.49 -4.62 -17.65
CA LEU A 93 -9.83 -3.58 -16.87
C LEU A 93 -10.51 -3.37 -15.50
N PHE A 94 -11.83 -3.22 -15.49
CA PHE A 94 -12.59 -2.95 -14.27
C PHE A 94 -12.42 -4.06 -13.21
N HIS A 95 -12.61 -5.31 -13.60
CA HIS A 95 -12.55 -6.45 -12.69
C HIS A 95 -11.15 -6.63 -12.12
N VAL A 96 -10.12 -6.59 -12.99
CA VAL A 96 -8.73 -6.75 -12.57
C VAL A 96 -8.27 -5.56 -11.70
N TYR A 97 -8.70 -4.34 -12.02
CA TYR A 97 -8.41 -3.15 -11.22
C TYR A 97 -8.95 -3.31 -9.79
N ALA A 98 -10.23 -3.64 -9.64
CA ALA A 98 -10.89 -3.79 -8.34
C ALA A 98 -10.24 -4.91 -7.50
N LEU A 99 -9.92 -6.05 -8.12
CA LEU A 99 -9.25 -7.15 -7.44
C LEU A 99 -7.83 -6.77 -6.99
N ARG A 100 -7.06 -6.08 -7.83
CA ARG A 100 -5.71 -5.61 -7.48
C ARG A 100 -5.78 -4.58 -6.35
N TRP A 101 -6.74 -3.66 -6.37
CA TRP A 101 -7.00 -2.71 -5.29
C TRP A 101 -7.26 -3.44 -3.96
N GLY A 102 -8.21 -4.37 -3.94
CA GLY A 102 -8.57 -5.09 -2.71
C GLY A 102 -7.43 -5.92 -2.12
N ARG A 103 -6.65 -6.60 -2.97
CA ARG A 103 -5.44 -7.33 -2.52
C ARG A 103 -4.40 -6.37 -1.95
N TYR A 104 -4.20 -5.24 -2.61
CA TYR A 104 -3.24 -4.22 -2.19
C TYR A 104 -3.61 -3.59 -0.85
N THR A 105 -4.86 -3.15 -0.67
CA THR A 105 -5.32 -2.53 0.59
C THR A 105 -5.37 -3.53 1.73
N ALA A 106 -5.71 -4.80 1.48
CA ALA A 106 -5.65 -5.85 2.48
C ALA A 106 -4.20 -6.16 2.92
N ALA A 107 -3.23 -6.12 2.00
CA ALA A 107 -1.82 -6.24 2.32
C ALA A 107 -1.32 -5.01 3.11
N ALA A 108 -1.65 -3.81 2.65
CA ALA A 108 -1.29 -2.56 3.31
C ALA A 108 -1.85 -2.48 4.73
N THR A 109 -3.07 -2.96 4.98
CA THR A 109 -3.69 -3.00 6.32
C THR A 109 -2.94 -3.94 7.26
N ARG A 110 -2.46 -5.09 6.75
CA ARG A 110 -1.64 -6.01 7.53
C ARG A 110 -0.27 -5.40 7.86
N LEU A 111 0.36 -4.74 6.88
CA LEU A 111 1.61 -4.03 7.09
C LEU A 111 1.44 -2.87 8.07
N ASP A 112 0.35 -2.10 7.99
CA ASP A 112 0.09 -0.99 8.91
C ASP A 112 -0.01 -1.45 10.37
N LYS A 113 -0.61 -2.62 10.62
CA LYS A 113 -0.64 -3.26 11.95
C LYS A 113 0.75 -3.68 12.42
N LEU A 114 1.55 -4.28 11.54
CA LEU A 114 2.93 -4.67 11.84
C LEU A 114 3.79 -3.44 12.20
N PHE A 115 3.54 -2.32 11.53
CA PHE A 115 4.19 -1.03 11.76
C PHE A 115 3.48 -0.16 12.81
N SER A 116 2.55 -0.70 13.60
CA SER A 116 1.82 0.09 14.61
C SER A 116 2.74 0.82 15.60
N CYS A 117 3.82 0.16 16.04
CA CYS A 117 4.82 0.77 16.92
C CYS A 117 5.61 1.90 16.25
N PHE A 118 5.91 1.74 14.94
CA PHE A 118 6.50 2.79 14.11
C PHE A 118 5.53 3.96 13.96
N ASN A 119 4.31 3.70 13.49
CA ASN A 119 3.26 4.70 13.24
C ASN A 119 3.01 5.59 14.47
N GLY A 120 3.00 5.03 15.68
CA GLY A 120 2.79 5.78 16.92
C GLY A 120 3.94 6.74 17.28
N ASN A 121 5.18 6.26 17.24
CA ASN A 121 6.36 7.08 17.59
C ASN A 121 6.70 8.10 16.49
N TRP A 122 6.49 7.71 15.24
CA TRP A 122 6.73 8.52 14.05
C TRP A 122 5.74 9.68 13.94
N THR A 123 4.43 9.42 14.09
CA THR A 123 3.40 10.48 14.03
C THR A 123 3.54 11.47 15.19
N ARG A 124 3.92 11.00 16.39
CA ARG A 124 4.18 11.85 17.56
C ARG A 124 5.38 12.79 17.36
N ASN A 125 6.48 12.29 16.81
CA ASN A 125 7.68 13.10 16.56
C ASN A 125 7.46 14.14 15.44
N GLN A 126 6.60 13.86 14.46
CA GLN A 126 6.36 14.77 13.33
C GLN A 126 5.35 15.88 13.63
N HIS A 127 4.37 15.65 14.52
CA HIS A 127 3.50 16.73 15.03
C HIS A 127 4.33 17.84 15.70
N ILE A 128 5.46 17.48 16.31
CA ILE A 128 6.41 18.45 16.89
C ILE A 128 7.21 19.16 15.79
N ALA A 129 7.52 18.47 14.67
CA ALA A 129 8.32 18.99 13.57
C ALA A 129 7.55 19.78 12.47
N LYS A 130 6.21 19.88 12.55
CA LYS A 130 5.34 20.57 11.57
C LYS A 130 5.61 20.18 10.11
N ARG A 131 5.82 18.88 9.84
CA ARG A 131 5.98 18.35 8.48
C ARG A 131 4.69 17.66 8.06
N ASP A 132 3.93 18.31 7.17
CA ASP A 132 2.60 17.87 6.73
C ASP A 132 2.60 16.68 5.75
N SER A 133 3.79 16.19 5.34
CA SER A 133 3.93 15.22 4.25
C SER A 133 4.24 13.78 4.70
N VAL A 134 3.89 13.41 5.93
CA VAL A 134 4.26 12.10 6.50
C VAL A 134 3.01 11.29 6.82
N PHE A 135 2.87 10.15 6.15
CA PHE A 135 1.71 9.28 6.23
C PHE A 135 1.97 8.03 7.09
N THR A 136 0.95 7.54 7.81
CA THR A 136 0.99 6.17 8.35
C THR A 136 1.22 5.17 7.22
N VAL A 137 1.76 3.99 7.50
CA VAL A 137 2.04 2.98 6.46
C VAL A 137 0.81 2.68 5.59
N GLY A 138 -0.36 2.55 6.21
CA GLY A 138 -1.62 2.32 5.49
C GLY A 138 -2.03 3.51 4.62
N MET A 139 -1.83 4.74 5.10
CA MET A 139 -2.11 5.95 4.33
C MET A 139 -1.08 6.18 3.21
N LEU A 140 0.20 5.86 3.45
CA LEU A 140 1.26 5.90 2.44
C LEU A 140 0.91 4.98 1.28
N ALA A 141 0.54 3.73 1.58
CA ALA A 141 0.15 2.75 0.56
C ALA A 141 -1.00 3.30 -0.30
N ARG A 142 -2.02 3.82 0.38
CA ARG A 142 -3.18 4.47 -0.22
C ARG A 142 -2.79 5.61 -1.17
N VAL A 143 -2.07 6.63 -0.68
CA VAL A 143 -1.63 7.78 -1.48
C VAL A 143 -0.78 7.33 -2.67
N THR A 144 0.09 6.35 -2.47
CA THR A 144 0.97 5.81 -3.51
C THR A 144 0.18 5.14 -4.65
N TRP A 145 -0.90 4.41 -4.32
CA TRP A 145 -1.80 3.84 -5.32
C TRP A 145 -2.47 4.92 -6.17
N LYS A 146 -3.00 5.97 -5.53
CA LYS A 146 -3.61 7.08 -6.25
C LYS A 146 -2.60 7.74 -7.20
N GLN A 147 -1.39 8.02 -6.72
CA GLN A 147 -0.35 8.71 -7.46
C GLN A 147 0.22 7.91 -8.64
N HIS A 148 0.36 6.59 -8.51
CA HIS A 148 1.04 5.79 -9.53
C HIS A 148 0.14 4.88 -10.34
N VAL A 149 -1.00 4.45 -9.79
CA VAL A 149 -1.96 3.59 -10.52
C VAL A 149 -3.10 4.41 -11.08
N TYR A 150 -3.87 5.07 -10.21
CA TYR A 150 -5.06 5.79 -10.64
C TYR A 150 -4.70 6.95 -11.59
N GLN A 151 -3.73 7.79 -11.18
CA GLN A 151 -3.30 8.93 -12.01
C GLN A 151 -2.73 8.49 -13.36
N HIS A 152 -2.01 7.36 -13.40
CA HIS A 152 -1.52 6.79 -14.65
C HIS A 152 -2.67 6.41 -15.58
N LEU A 153 -3.71 5.75 -15.06
CA LEU A 153 -4.89 5.38 -15.84
C LEU A 153 -5.67 6.60 -16.33
N VAL A 154 -5.77 7.66 -15.51
CA VAL A 154 -6.38 8.95 -15.91
C VAL A 154 -5.59 9.59 -17.04
N GLU A 155 -4.26 9.64 -16.94
CA GLU A 155 -3.39 10.19 -17.99
C GLU A 155 -3.48 9.41 -19.31
N ARG A 156 -3.80 8.12 -19.23
CA ARG A 156 -4.06 7.25 -20.38
C ARG A 156 -5.52 7.30 -20.87
N GLY A 157 -6.40 8.04 -20.19
CA GLY A 157 -7.83 8.13 -20.52
C GLY A 157 -8.59 6.82 -20.30
N ARG A 158 -8.10 5.95 -19.40
CA ARG A 158 -8.69 4.63 -19.11
C ARG A 158 -9.61 4.63 -17.89
N ASP A 159 -9.64 5.71 -17.14
CA ASP A 159 -10.47 5.88 -15.94
C ASP A 159 -11.98 5.88 -16.26
N SER A 160 -12.37 6.34 -17.45
CA SER A 160 -13.76 6.30 -17.93
C SER A 160 -14.31 4.89 -18.01
N PHE A 161 -13.54 3.93 -18.52
CA PHE A 161 -13.97 2.53 -18.62
C PHE A 161 -14.25 1.91 -17.25
N ILE A 162 -13.41 2.22 -16.26
CA ILE A 162 -13.59 1.76 -14.88
C ILE A 162 -14.84 2.41 -14.29
N TYR A 163 -15.06 3.70 -14.54
CA TYR A 163 -16.20 4.44 -14.02
C TYR A 163 -17.52 3.96 -14.64
N GLU A 164 -17.58 3.82 -15.97
CA GLU A 164 -18.75 3.34 -16.68
C GLU A 164 -19.12 1.91 -16.28
N ALA A 165 -18.12 1.03 -16.17
CA ALA A 165 -18.32 -0.33 -15.67
C ALA A 165 -18.85 -0.33 -14.23
N LEU A 166 -18.32 0.53 -13.35
CA LEU A 166 -18.81 0.66 -11.98
C LEU A 166 -20.29 1.08 -11.94
N ILE A 167 -20.66 2.11 -12.70
CA ILE A 167 -22.06 2.58 -12.76
C ILE A 167 -22.98 1.47 -13.28
N ASN A 168 -22.58 0.77 -14.34
CA ASN A 168 -23.35 -0.34 -14.90
C ASN A 168 -23.54 -1.47 -13.88
N GLN A 169 -22.49 -1.86 -13.14
CA GLN A 169 -22.59 -2.86 -12.07
C GLN A 169 -23.54 -2.42 -10.95
N ILE A 170 -23.53 -1.13 -10.57
CA ILE A 170 -24.48 -0.58 -9.58
C ILE A 170 -25.91 -0.65 -10.10
N GLU A 171 -26.16 -0.31 -11.36
CA GLU A 171 -27.48 -0.40 -11.98
C GLU A 171 -27.99 -1.84 -12.04
N GLN A 172 -27.13 -2.79 -12.44
CA GLN A 172 -27.46 -4.20 -12.47
C GLN A 172 -27.83 -4.72 -11.07
N TYR A 173 -27.04 -4.39 -10.06
CA TYR A 173 -27.32 -4.76 -8.66
C TYR A 173 -28.65 -4.17 -8.18
N ARG A 174 -28.95 -2.90 -8.51
CA ARG A 174 -30.23 -2.25 -8.17
C ARG A 174 -31.44 -2.89 -8.85
N ASN A 175 -31.24 -3.45 -10.04
CA ASN A 175 -32.27 -4.17 -10.79
C ASN A 175 -32.45 -5.63 -10.33
N GLY A 176 -31.71 -6.08 -9.30
CA GLY A 176 -31.81 -7.43 -8.74
C GLY A 176 -31.06 -8.49 -9.55
N HIS A 177 -30.16 -8.10 -10.45
CA HIS A 177 -29.26 -9.04 -11.11
C HIS A 177 -28.16 -9.52 -10.15
N ASP A 178 -27.68 -10.74 -10.37
CA ASP A 178 -26.54 -11.28 -9.64
C ASP A 178 -25.26 -10.59 -10.11
N VAL A 179 -24.57 -9.94 -9.18
CA VAL A 179 -23.37 -9.14 -9.41
C VAL A 179 -22.34 -9.55 -8.36
N ASP A 180 -21.06 -9.58 -8.75
CA ASP A 180 -19.97 -9.79 -7.81
C ASP A 180 -19.86 -8.59 -6.85
N THR A 181 -20.54 -8.71 -5.71
CA THR A 181 -20.60 -7.66 -4.70
C THR A 181 -19.23 -7.34 -4.09
N ALA A 182 -18.32 -8.31 -4.03
CA ALA A 182 -16.98 -8.08 -3.51
C ALA A 182 -16.18 -7.17 -4.46
N VAL A 183 -16.21 -7.44 -5.77
CA VAL A 183 -15.58 -6.59 -6.78
C VAL A 183 -16.18 -5.18 -6.77
N LEU A 184 -17.50 -5.09 -6.66
CA LEU A 184 -18.22 -3.82 -6.57
C LEU A 184 -17.81 -3.00 -5.34
N GLU A 185 -17.76 -3.62 -4.16
CA GLU A 185 -17.32 -2.97 -2.92
C GLU A 185 -15.88 -2.46 -3.02
N GLN A 186 -14.97 -3.25 -3.60
CA GLN A 186 -13.58 -2.83 -3.79
C GLN A 186 -13.45 -1.64 -4.75
N ALA A 187 -14.19 -1.65 -5.85
CA ALA A 187 -14.22 -0.53 -6.78
C ALA A 187 -14.75 0.74 -6.10
N ILE A 188 -15.87 0.64 -5.37
CA ILE A 188 -16.45 1.78 -4.63
C ILE A 188 -15.46 2.32 -3.58
N ASP A 189 -14.80 1.46 -2.80
CA ASP A 189 -13.80 1.87 -1.81
C ASP A 189 -12.64 2.63 -2.49
N SER A 190 -12.15 2.13 -3.62
CA SER A 190 -11.09 2.78 -4.40
C SER A 190 -11.47 4.19 -4.86
N TYR A 191 -12.68 4.35 -5.42
CA TYR A 191 -13.18 5.67 -5.81
C TYR A 191 -13.40 6.58 -4.59
N GLY A 192 -14.06 6.11 -3.53
CA GLY A 192 -14.29 6.90 -2.31
C GLY A 192 -12.99 7.41 -1.68
N MET A 193 -11.93 6.61 -1.77
CA MET A 193 -10.59 6.94 -1.32
C MET A 193 -9.89 7.98 -2.23
N SER A 194 -10.03 7.87 -3.56
CA SER A 194 -9.54 8.89 -4.51
C SER A 194 -10.13 10.27 -4.21
N TRP A 195 -11.44 10.32 -3.94
CA TRP A 195 -12.18 11.55 -3.64
C TRP A 195 -11.83 12.15 -2.28
N SER A 196 -11.63 11.33 -1.25
CA SER A 196 -11.33 11.79 0.11
C SER A 196 -9.94 12.44 0.21
N ILE A 197 -8.93 11.89 -0.50
CA ILE A 197 -7.58 12.46 -0.53
C ILE A 197 -7.54 13.82 -1.25
N SER A 198 -8.39 14.04 -2.26
CA SER A 198 -8.46 15.34 -2.95
C SER A 198 -9.07 16.47 -2.10
N ARG A 199 -9.63 16.16 -0.92
CA ARG A 199 -10.22 17.12 0.00
C ARG A 199 -9.35 17.38 1.24
N THR A 200 -8.34 16.54 1.47
CA THR A 200 -7.41 16.65 2.61
C THR A 200 -6.10 17.37 2.26
N PHE A 201 -5.89 17.69 0.98
CA PHE A 201 -4.79 18.47 0.43
C PHE A 201 -5.37 19.56 -0.49
#